data_AF-A0A9W7JL17-F1
#
_entry.id   AF-A0A9W7JL17-F1
#
_cell.length_a   1.000
_cell.length_b   1.000
_cell.length_c   1.000
_cell.angle_alpha   90.00
_cell.angle_beta   90.00
_cell.angle_gamma   90.00
#
_symmetry.space_group_name_H-M   'P 1'
#
loop_
_entity.id
_entity.type
_entity.pdbx_description
1 polymer ?
#
loop_
_entity_poly.entity_id
_entity_poly.type
_entity_poly.pdbx_seq_one_letter_code
_entity_poly.pdbx_strand_id
1 'polypeptide(L)'
;MESVVNDNVMIVDEINNSEDNSCEEDSEAKSKNDVDGDTMIKKKRMSSNPSISDDKIERKKTSYVWDHFQKTNDPNKVECNYCGKCIAFKPSNGISGMKNHITRCKRFPANLNRKQNLADFESKTITSPGGTSKTVKVPRCWQFDQDNCRKALARMLIVDELPFVFTEHEGFRYFCKQLCPEFVPPSRTTVTRDCYSIFIEERSELKDLLSKLSSRVCLTTDTWISGQNLGYMCLTAHFIDDRCTLHKKIIKFCPIPGHSGEIIGKSIEKCLNEWNLRRILTITIDNARSNDVSIQYLRRRITH
;
A
#
# COMPACT_ATOMS: atom_id res chain seq x y z
N MET A 1 3.64 6.12 14.05
CA MET A 1 3.30 7.34 13.30
C MET A 1 2.50 6.87 12.11
N GLU A 2 1.18 6.88 12.25
CA GLU A 2 0.28 6.30 11.25
C GLU A 2 0.19 7.15 9.98
N SER A 3 0.16 6.47 8.83
CA SER A 3 -0.32 7.04 7.58
C SER A 3 -1.85 7.06 7.60
N VAL A 4 -2.44 8.27 7.66
CA VAL A 4 -3.88 8.45 7.46
C VAL A 4 -4.21 8.07 6.01
N VAL A 5 -4.89 6.94 5.82
CA VAL A 5 -5.44 6.56 4.51
C VAL A 5 -6.72 7.37 4.31
N ASN A 6 -6.81 8.08 3.18
CA ASN A 6 -7.91 9.00 2.91
C ASN A 6 -9.14 8.22 2.42
N ASP A 7 -10.12 7.99 3.30
CA ASP A 7 -11.18 6.99 3.11
C ASP A 7 -12.40 7.49 2.28
N ASN A 8 -12.14 8.34 1.27
CA ASN A 8 -13.15 8.95 0.40
C ASN A 8 -12.93 8.61 -1.09
N VAL A 9 -12.89 7.32 -1.44
CA VAL A 9 -12.85 6.91 -2.86
C VAL A 9 -14.21 7.17 -3.51
N MET A 10 -14.29 8.15 -4.41
CA MET A 10 -15.46 8.37 -5.28
C MET A 10 -15.26 7.64 -6.61
N ILE A 11 -15.98 6.52 -6.82
CA ILE A 11 -16.07 5.89 -8.15
C ILE A 11 -17.23 6.55 -8.90
N VAL A 12 -16.91 7.19 -10.03
CA VAL A 12 -17.86 7.95 -10.85
C VAL A 12 -18.70 7.06 -11.78
N ASP A 13 -20.02 7.18 -11.66
CA ASP A 13 -20.99 6.68 -12.65
C ASP A 13 -21.44 7.85 -13.54
N GLU A 14 -20.80 8.04 -14.70
CA GLU A 14 -21.45 8.49 -15.95
C GLU A 14 -20.48 8.43 -17.15
N ILE A 15 -20.90 7.77 -18.23
CA ILE A 15 -20.18 7.75 -19.52
C ILE A 15 -21.06 8.44 -20.56
N ASN A 16 -20.58 9.54 -21.12
CA ASN A 16 -21.11 10.11 -22.36
C ASN A 16 -19.95 10.46 -23.30
N ASN A 17 -20.05 10.06 -24.57
CA ASN A 17 -19.14 10.45 -25.63
C ASN A 17 -19.77 11.58 -26.44
N SER A 18 -19.07 12.69 -26.64
CA SER A 18 -19.30 13.61 -27.75
C SER A 18 -18.08 14.48 -28.02
N GLU A 19 -17.42 14.16 -29.14
CA GLU A 19 -16.88 15.07 -30.16
C GLU A 19 -15.87 16.19 -29.79
N ASP A 20 -14.83 16.23 -30.62
CA ASP A 20 -13.65 17.08 -30.55
C ASP A 20 -13.94 18.59 -30.67
N ASN A 21 -13.08 19.41 -30.06
CA ASN A 21 -12.68 20.68 -30.68
C ASN A 21 -11.27 21.10 -30.22
N SER A 22 -10.58 21.91 -31.02
CA SER A 22 -9.14 22.16 -30.89
C SER A 22 -8.78 23.62 -30.55
N CYS A 23 -7.65 23.79 -29.83
CA CYS A 23 -6.65 24.81 -30.10
C CYS A 23 -5.36 24.57 -29.29
N GLU A 24 -4.24 25.08 -29.79
CA GLU A 24 -2.90 25.08 -29.18
C GLU A 24 -2.56 26.50 -28.70
N GLU A 25 -1.63 26.67 -27.75
CA GLU A 25 -0.52 27.65 -27.85
C GLU A 25 0.51 27.49 -26.71
N ASP A 26 1.79 27.72 -27.01
CA ASP A 26 2.96 27.59 -26.12
C ASP A 26 3.38 28.92 -25.46
N SER A 27 4.22 28.87 -24.41
CA SER A 27 5.28 29.88 -24.18
C SER A 27 6.35 29.48 -23.14
N GLU A 28 7.52 30.11 -23.22
CA GLU A 28 8.79 29.61 -22.65
C GLU A 28 9.19 30.05 -21.22
N ALA A 29 10.16 29.31 -20.68
CA ALA A 29 10.86 29.53 -19.41
C ALA A 29 11.91 30.67 -19.39
N LYS A 30 12.44 30.99 -18.18
CA LYS A 30 13.83 31.46 -17.96
C LYS A 30 14.33 31.26 -16.52
N SER A 31 15.62 31.51 -16.27
CA SER A 31 16.44 30.94 -15.18
C SER A 31 17.40 31.95 -14.48
N LYS A 32 17.99 31.55 -13.33
CA LYS A 32 19.36 31.85 -12.79
C LYS A 32 19.55 31.26 -11.35
N ASN A 33 20.67 30.63 -10.93
CA ASN A 33 22.06 31.10 -10.62
C ASN A 33 22.13 32.00 -9.35
N ASP A 34 23.08 31.95 -8.38
CA ASP A 34 24.29 31.13 -8.00
C ASP A 34 24.66 31.48 -6.50
N VAL A 35 25.68 31.04 -5.72
CA VAL A 35 26.91 30.19 -5.82
C VAL A 35 27.38 29.68 -4.41
N ASP A 36 28.34 28.72 -4.34
CA ASP A 36 29.30 28.25 -3.27
C ASP A 36 29.18 28.54 -1.74
N GLY A 37 29.85 27.70 -0.91
CA GLY A 37 30.27 28.08 0.46
C GLY A 37 30.75 26.99 1.45
N ASP A 38 31.91 26.37 1.25
CA ASP A 38 32.52 25.40 2.22
C ASP A 38 33.52 26.08 3.20
N THR A 39 33.72 25.55 4.42
CA THR A 39 34.95 25.66 5.25
C THR A 39 34.84 24.99 6.64
N MET A 40 35.87 24.23 7.04
CA MET A 40 36.02 23.59 8.36
C MET A 40 36.65 24.49 9.43
N ILE A 41 36.28 24.32 10.72
CA ILE A 41 37.00 24.92 11.87
C ILE A 41 37.78 23.85 12.65
N LYS A 42 39.11 24.00 12.70
CA LYS A 42 40.01 23.29 13.63
C LYS A 42 40.17 24.10 14.92
N LYS A 43 40.11 23.46 16.10
CA LYS A 43 40.70 23.99 17.34
C LYS A 43 41.59 22.96 18.04
N LYS A 44 42.45 23.45 18.93
CA LYS A 44 43.79 22.92 19.22
C LYS A 44 43.90 22.41 20.67
N ARG A 45 44.78 21.43 20.91
CA ARG A 45 45.08 20.90 22.25
C ARG A 45 45.61 21.99 23.19
N MET A 46 45.29 21.86 24.48
CA MET A 46 46.15 22.26 25.59
C MET A 46 46.49 21.03 26.44
N SER A 47 47.50 21.15 27.31
CA SER A 47 48.11 20.02 28.05
C SER A 47 48.25 20.36 29.53
N SER A 48 48.05 19.36 30.39
CA SER A 48 48.66 19.30 31.72
C SER A 48 48.80 17.84 32.15
N ASN A 49 49.92 17.50 32.79
CA ASN A 49 50.14 16.24 33.52
C ASN A 49 50.32 16.59 35.00
N PRO A 50 49.88 15.70 35.90
CA PRO A 50 50.74 15.24 37.01
C PRO A 50 51.14 13.77 36.82
N SER A 51 51.92 13.23 37.75
CA SER A 51 52.65 11.96 37.57
C SER A 51 52.56 11.01 38.78
N ILE A 52 53.07 9.78 38.57
CA ILE A 52 53.37 8.72 39.56
C ILE A 52 52.18 7.91 40.08
N SER A 53 52.06 6.67 39.59
CA SER A 53 52.34 5.46 40.40
C SER A 53 52.34 4.20 39.50
N ASP A 54 53.29 3.29 39.72
CA ASP A 54 53.37 2.01 38.98
C ASP A 54 52.38 1.00 39.57
N ASP A 55 51.26 0.81 38.88
CA ASP A 55 50.32 -0.28 39.14
C ASP A 55 50.15 -1.16 37.89
N LYS A 56 50.00 -2.47 38.07
CA LYS A 56 49.87 -3.42 36.94
C LYS A 56 48.48 -3.36 36.32
N ILE A 57 48.23 -2.30 35.54
CA ILE A 57 46.99 -2.13 34.77
C ILE A 57 46.87 -3.31 33.77
N GLU A 58 45.99 -4.27 34.06
CA GLU A 58 45.52 -5.22 33.04
C GLU A 58 44.95 -4.42 31.86
N ARG A 59 45.55 -4.59 30.68
CA ARG A 59 45.15 -3.87 29.47
C ARG A 59 43.70 -4.23 29.13
N LYS A 60 42.77 -3.29 29.40
CA LYS A 60 41.37 -3.36 28.95
C LYS A 60 41.34 -3.80 27.48
N LYS A 61 40.52 -4.80 27.16
CA LYS A 61 40.53 -5.49 25.85
C LYS A 61 40.22 -4.51 24.71
N THR A 62 41.25 -4.02 24.00
CA THR A 62 41.16 -2.90 23.05
C THR A 62 40.55 -3.27 21.68
N SER A 63 39.55 -4.15 21.61
CA SER A 63 38.97 -4.61 20.34
C SER A 63 37.60 -5.26 20.52
N TYR A 64 36.58 -4.72 19.85
CA TYR A 64 35.19 -5.22 19.72
C TYR A 64 35.10 -6.74 19.44
N VAL A 65 36.12 -7.29 18.79
CA VAL A 65 36.25 -8.71 18.50
C VAL A 65 36.09 -9.58 19.76
N TRP A 66 36.48 -9.09 20.94
CA TRP A 66 36.34 -9.84 22.20
C TRP A 66 34.91 -10.01 22.68
N ASP A 67 33.96 -9.21 22.20
CA ASP A 67 32.54 -9.28 22.57
C ASP A 67 31.84 -10.51 21.94
N HIS A 68 32.57 -11.23 21.09
CA HIS A 68 32.12 -12.38 20.31
C HIS A 68 32.82 -13.70 20.69
N PHE A 69 33.72 -13.69 21.69
CA PHE A 69 34.51 -14.86 22.11
C PHE A 69 34.65 -15.01 23.63
N GLN A 70 34.55 -16.25 24.10
CA GLN A 70 34.84 -16.64 25.48
C GLN A 70 36.27 -17.21 25.60
N LYS A 71 36.89 -17.08 26.78
CA LYS A 71 38.15 -17.78 27.08
C LYS A 71 37.84 -19.22 27.47
N THR A 72 38.57 -20.18 26.91
CA THR A 72 38.56 -21.59 27.33
C THR A 72 39.49 -21.77 28.54
N ASN A 73 39.41 -22.92 29.24
CA ASN A 73 40.36 -23.27 30.31
C ASN A 73 41.82 -23.31 29.84
N ASP A 74 42.06 -23.59 28.56
CA ASP A 74 43.36 -23.43 27.92
C ASP A 74 43.69 -21.94 27.68
N PRO A 75 44.74 -21.35 28.30
CA PRO A 75 45.09 -19.94 28.09
C PRO A 75 45.56 -19.62 26.66
N ASN A 76 45.83 -20.66 25.85
CA ASN A 76 46.18 -20.56 24.44
C ASN A 76 44.99 -20.77 23.48
N LYS A 77 43.74 -20.83 23.97
CA LYS A 77 42.53 -21.01 23.13
C LYS A 77 41.41 -20.04 23.52
N VAL A 78 40.63 -19.63 22.52
CA VAL A 78 39.40 -18.84 22.68
C VAL A 78 38.27 -19.45 21.85
N GLU A 79 37.05 -19.42 22.34
CA GLU A 79 35.89 -20.09 21.72
C GLU A 79 34.90 -19.06 21.15
N CYS A 80 34.42 -19.31 19.93
CA CYS A 80 33.43 -18.45 19.27
C CYS A 80 32.02 -18.68 19.80
N ASN A 81 31.43 -17.66 20.43
CA ASN A 81 30.09 -17.69 21.06
C ASN A 81 28.97 -18.14 20.11
N TYR A 82 29.15 -18.00 18.79
CA TYR A 82 28.14 -18.33 17.78
C TYR A 82 28.28 -19.74 17.18
N CYS A 83 29.45 -20.38 17.27
CA CYS A 83 29.66 -21.69 16.62
C CYS A 83 30.50 -22.72 17.38
N GLY A 84 30.88 -22.45 18.63
CA GLY A 84 31.57 -23.42 19.50
C GLY A 84 32.97 -23.82 19.01
N LYS A 85 33.55 -23.05 18.09
CA LYS A 85 34.90 -23.34 17.56
C LYS A 85 35.97 -22.66 18.40
N CYS A 86 36.81 -23.47 19.02
CA CYS A 86 38.08 -23.05 19.60
C CYS A 86 39.04 -22.56 18.50
N ILE A 87 39.72 -21.45 18.75
CA ILE A 87 40.78 -20.86 17.93
C ILE A 87 42.04 -20.75 18.80
N ALA A 88 43.19 -21.11 18.24
CA ALA A 88 44.47 -20.87 18.90
C ALA A 88 44.72 -19.35 19.03
N PHE A 89 44.93 -18.88 20.25
CA PHE A 89 45.22 -17.49 20.59
C PHE A 89 46.55 -17.43 21.35
N LYS A 90 47.42 -16.49 20.97
CA LYS A 90 48.62 -16.13 21.74
C LYS A 90 48.69 -14.60 21.84
N PRO A 91 49.00 -14.01 23.01
CA PRO A 91 49.11 -12.55 23.16
C PRO A 91 50.08 -11.90 22.16
N SER A 92 51.13 -12.62 21.75
CA SER A 92 52.13 -12.20 20.75
C SER A 92 51.58 -12.10 19.32
N ASN A 93 50.56 -12.88 18.96
CA ASN A 93 50.11 -13.07 17.57
C ASN A 93 48.93 -12.16 17.19
N GLY A 94 48.46 -11.34 18.14
CA GLY A 94 47.35 -10.41 17.95
C GLY A 94 45.97 -11.07 17.77
N ILE A 95 45.03 -10.26 17.32
CA ILE A 95 43.58 -10.60 17.26
C ILE A 95 43.18 -11.06 15.82
N SER A 96 44.16 -11.28 14.96
CA SER A 96 43.99 -11.61 13.53
C SER A 96 43.18 -12.90 13.30
N GLY A 97 43.48 -13.98 14.02
CA GLY A 97 42.75 -15.25 13.94
C GLY A 97 41.27 -15.12 14.31
N MET A 98 40.96 -14.32 15.35
CA MET A 98 39.59 -14.06 15.78
C MET A 98 38.82 -13.21 14.75
N LYS A 99 39.45 -12.16 14.19
CA LYS A 99 38.86 -11.36 13.09
C LYS A 99 38.57 -12.21 11.84
N ASN A 100 39.55 -13.02 11.42
CA ASN A 100 39.42 -13.92 10.26
C ASN A 100 38.39 -15.02 10.47
N HIS A 101 38.07 -15.35 11.73
CA HIS A 101 36.96 -16.23 12.05
C HIS A 101 35.60 -15.50 11.99
N ILE A 102 35.46 -14.31 12.59
CA ILE A 102 34.19 -13.54 12.54
C ILE A 102 33.73 -13.36 11.10
N THR A 103 34.61 -12.96 10.18
CA THR A 103 34.27 -12.74 8.76
C THR A 103 33.93 -14.01 7.97
N ARG A 104 34.12 -15.20 8.56
CA ARG A 104 33.87 -16.52 7.95
C ARG A 104 32.91 -17.40 8.76
N CYS A 105 32.47 -16.96 9.94
CA CYS A 105 31.63 -17.73 10.85
C CYS A 105 30.19 -17.82 10.31
N LYS A 106 29.77 -19.01 9.86
CA LYS A 106 28.44 -19.26 9.27
C LYS A 106 27.25 -19.06 10.22
N ARG A 107 27.49 -18.79 11.51
CA ARG A 107 26.46 -18.50 12.54
C ARG A 107 26.58 -17.09 13.13
N PHE A 108 27.56 -16.28 12.73
CA PHE A 108 27.65 -14.89 13.15
C PHE A 108 26.53 -14.07 12.48
N PRO A 109 25.74 -13.25 13.21
CA PRO A 109 24.53 -12.62 12.66
C PRO A 109 24.73 -11.87 11.34
N ALA A 110 25.78 -11.06 11.21
CA ALA A 110 26.05 -10.32 9.97
C ALA A 110 26.39 -11.22 8.76
N ASN A 111 26.81 -12.47 8.99
CA ASN A 111 27.08 -13.44 7.92
C ASN A 111 25.85 -14.28 7.55
N LEU A 112 24.79 -14.33 8.39
CA LEU A 112 23.56 -15.03 8.05
C LEU A 112 22.92 -14.40 6.80
N ASN A 113 22.82 -13.06 6.81
CA ASN A 113 22.34 -12.24 5.69
C ASN A 113 23.34 -12.12 4.52
N ARG A 114 24.54 -12.74 4.61
CA ARG A 114 25.52 -12.78 3.51
C ARG A 114 25.32 -13.98 2.57
N LYS A 115 24.43 -14.92 2.92
CA LYS A 115 23.76 -15.69 1.89
C LYS A 115 22.81 -14.74 1.16
N GLN A 116 22.89 -14.70 -0.17
CA GLN A 116 21.96 -13.94 -1.00
C GLN A 116 20.53 -14.38 -0.67
N ASN A 117 19.68 -13.45 -0.24
CA ASN A 117 18.28 -13.74 -0.01
C ASN A 117 17.59 -13.94 -1.36
N LEU A 118 16.90 -15.06 -1.49
CA LEU A 118 15.81 -15.29 -2.43
C LEU A 118 16.14 -15.00 -3.92
N ALA A 119 16.95 -15.89 -4.50
CA ALA A 119 16.40 -16.59 -5.66
C ALA A 119 15.24 -17.45 -5.12
N ASP A 120 14.00 -17.00 -5.30
CA ASP A 120 12.83 -17.83 -5.02
C ASP A 120 12.79 -18.99 -6.04
N PHE A 121 12.32 -20.17 -5.64
CA PHE A 121 12.39 -21.40 -6.45
C PHE A 121 11.04 -22.10 -6.50
N GLU A 122 10.41 -22.07 -7.66
CA GLU A 122 9.14 -22.74 -7.91
C GLU A 122 9.34 -24.22 -8.23
N SER A 123 8.38 -25.06 -7.84
CA SER A 123 8.41 -26.51 -8.08
C SER A 123 7.60 -26.85 -9.32
N LYS A 124 8.26 -26.97 -10.48
CA LYS A 124 7.61 -27.25 -11.77
C LYS A 124 7.71 -28.73 -12.09
N THR A 125 6.57 -29.40 -12.24
CA THR A 125 6.50 -30.81 -12.63
C THR A 125 6.59 -30.93 -14.15
N ILE A 126 7.57 -31.69 -14.63
CA ILE A 126 7.77 -31.96 -16.06
C ILE A 126 7.43 -33.43 -16.32
N THR A 127 6.37 -33.67 -17.08
CA THR A 127 5.97 -35.00 -17.55
C THR A 127 6.64 -35.28 -18.89
N SER A 128 7.51 -36.28 -18.95
CA SER A 128 8.09 -36.74 -20.22
C SER A 128 7.09 -37.62 -20.99
N PRO A 129 7.18 -37.73 -22.34
CA PRO A 129 6.23 -38.51 -23.15
C PRO A 129 6.07 -39.98 -22.74
N GLY A 130 7.07 -40.58 -22.08
CA GLY A 130 6.98 -41.92 -21.47
C GLY A 130 6.35 -41.95 -20.06
N GLY A 131 5.44 -41.03 -19.73
CA GLY A 131 4.70 -40.98 -18.45
C GLY A 131 5.50 -40.61 -17.20
N THR A 132 6.84 -40.63 -17.26
CA THR A 132 7.69 -40.31 -16.11
C THR A 132 7.61 -38.81 -15.78
N SER A 133 7.02 -38.50 -14.63
CA SER A 133 6.94 -37.15 -14.08
C SER A 133 8.13 -36.85 -13.17
N LYS A 134 8.83 -35.74 -13.39
CA LYS A 134 9.91 -35.24 -12.52
C LYS A 134 9.59 -33.84 -12.01
N THR A 135 9.57 -33.65 -10.69
CA THR A 135 9.46 -32.33 -10.07
C THR A 135 10.85 -31.68 -10.04
N VAL A 136 10.99 -30.53 -10.70
CA VAL A 136 12.24 -29.77 -10.76
C VAL A 136 12.05 -28.43 -10.05
N LYS A 137 13.02 -28.02 -9.24
CA LYS A 137 13.06 -26.65 -8.69
C LYS A 137 13.69 -25.72 -9.73
N VAL A 138 12.89 -24.81 -10.27
CA VAL A 138 13.32 -23.80 -11.23
C VAL A 138 13.40 -22.43 -10.54
N PRO A 139 14.35 -21.55 -10.90
CA PRO A 139 14.33 -20.17 -10.42
C PRO A 139 12.99 -19.53 -10.79
N ARG A 140 12.36 -18.87 -9.82
CA ARG A 140 11.11 -18.13 -10.02
C ARG A 140 11.43 -16.80 -10.69
N CYS A 141 11.75 -16.86 -11.97
CA CYS A 141 11.83 -15.68 -12.81
C CYS A 141 10.50 -14.91 -12.71
N TRP A 142 10.57 -13.58 -12.60
CA TRP A 142 9.40 -12.74 -12.80
C TRP A 142 8.84 -13.03 -14.20
N GLN A 143 7.55 -13.35 -14.27
CA GLN A 143 6.82 -13.54 -15.50
C GLN A 143 5.91 -12.34 -15.67
N PHE A 144 5.90 -11.76 -16.87
CA PHE A 144 5.00 -10.68 -17.20
C PHE A 144 3.55 -11.20 -17.24
N ASP A 145 2.63 -10.39 -16.70
CA ASP A 145 1.20 -10.68 -16.65
C ASP A 145 0.42 -9.39 -16.98
N GLN A 146 -0.09 -9.32 -18.20
CA GLN A 146 -0.84 -8.18 -18.74
C GLN A 146 -2.08 -7.85 -17.91
N ASP A 147 -2.78 -8.85 -17.34
CA ASP A 147 -4.03 -8.62 -16.63
C ASP A 147 -3.81 -8.21 -15.17
N ASN A 148 -2.77 -8.74 -14.51
CA ASN A 148 -2.33 -8.19 -13.23
C ASN A 148 -1.77 -6.77 -13.37
N CYS A 149 -1.03 -6.46 -14.45
CA CYS A 149 -0.62 -5.08 -14.75
C CYS A 149 -1.83 -4.16 -15.04
N ARG A 150 -2.86 -4.63 -15.75
CA ARG A 150 -4.12 -3.87 -15.95
C ARG A 150 -4.87 -3.64 -14.64
N LYS A 151 -5.02 -4.65 -13.77
CA LYS A 151 -5.66 -4.49 -12.45
C LYS A 151 -4.89 -3.51 -11.56
N ALA A 152 -3.55 -3.52 -11.60
CA ALA A 152 -2.73 -2.52 -10.92
C ALA A 152 -2.92 -1.10 -11.48
N LEU A 153 -2.98 -0.95 -12.81
CA LEU A 153 -3.24 0.34 -13.46
C LEU A 153 -4.65 0.87 -13.15
N ALA A 154 -5.68 0.05 -13.21
CA ALA A 154 -7.04 0.43 -12.84
C ALA A 154 -7.13 0.92 -11.38
N ARG A 155 -6.42 0.25 -10.45
CA ARG A 155 -6.28 0.71 -9.06
C ARG A 155 -5.57 2.05 -8.94
N MET A 156 -4.52 2.29 -9.74
CA MET A 156 -3.82 3.58 -9.78
C MET A 156 -4.78 4.71 -10.21
N LEU A 157 -5.56 4.53 -11.29
CA LEU A 157 -6.54 5.54 -11.72
C LEU A 157 -7.62 5.82 -10.65
N ILE A 158 -8.02 4.81 -9.86
CA ILE A 158 -9.01 4.96 -8.77
C ILE A 158 -8.41 5.69 -7.55
N VAL A 159 -7.15 5.41 -7.19
CA VAL A 159 -6.50 5.98 -5.99
C VAL A 159 -5.97 7.39 -6.24
N ASP A 160 -5.43 7.64 -7.43
CA ASP A 160 -4.84 8.93 -7.82
C ASP A 160 -5.84 9.86 -8.57
N GLU A 161 -7.13 9.47 -8.61
CA GLU A 161 -8.25 10.18 -9.25
C GLU A 161 -8.00 10.60 -10.72
N LEU A 162 -7.26 9.77 -11.47
CA LEU A 162 -6.79 10.11 -12.83
C LEU A 162 -7.85 9.87 -13.92
N PRO A 163 -8.01 10.79 -14.90
CA PRO A 163 -8.90 10.60 -16.04
C PRO A 163 -8.56 9.33 -16.85
N PHE A 164 -9.57 8.59 -17.33
CA PHE A 164 -9.35 7.36 -18.12
C PHE A 164 -8.53 7.57 -19.41
N VAL A 165 -8.47 8.80 -19.93
CA VAL A 165 -7.64 9.17 -21.10
C VAL A 165 -6.14 9.09 -20.79
N PHE A 166 -5.73 9.13 -19.52
CA PHE A 166 -4.33 9.04 -19.08
C PHE A 166 -3.58 7.82 -19.66
N THR A 167 -4.25 6.68 -19.86
CA THR A 167 -3.64 5.47 -20.43
C THR A 167 -3.32 5.58 -21.94
N GLU A 168 -3.90 6.59 -22.59
CA GLU A 168 -3.72 6.93 -24.00
C GLU A 168 -2.64 8.02 -24.21
N HIS A 169 -2.22 8.74 -23.15
CA HIS A 169 -1.21 9.81 -23.23
C HIS A 169 0.18 9.28 -23.64
N GLU A 170 0.82 9.92 -24.63
CA GLU A 170 2.09 9.46 -25.20
C GLU A 170 3.20 9.27 -24.16
N GLY A 171 3.40 10.24 -23.26
CA GLY A 171 4.42 10.15 -22.21
C GLY A 171 4.24 8.95 -21.28
N PHE A 172 3.00 8.61 -20.92
CA PHE A 172 2.71 7.43 -20.10
C PHE A 172 2.94 6.13 -20.89
N ARG A 173 2.58 6.10 -22.17
CA ARG A 173 2.81 4.94 -23.05
C ARG A 173 4.31 4.71 -23.32
N TYR A 174 5.08 5.79 -23.48
CA TYR A 174 6.54 5.75 -23.57
C TYR A 174 7.17 5.23 -22.27
N PHE A 175 6.78 5.78 -21.12
CA PHE A 175 7.23 5.33 -19.79
C PHE A 175 6.96 3.83 -19.57
N CYS A 176 5.74 3.37 -19.84
CA CYS A 176 5.38 1.95 -19.82
C CYS A 176 6.33 1.10 -20.68
N LYS A 177 6.61 1.54 -21.91
CA LYS A 177 7.48 0.84 -22.86
C LYS A 177 8.94 0.75 -22.39
N GLN A 178 9.43 1.71 -21.59
CA GLN A 178 10.77 1.63 -20.97
C GLN A 178 10.81 0.69 -19.76
N LEU A 179 9.70 0.57 -18.99
CA LEU A 179 9.61 -0.34 -17.84
C LEU A 179 9.38 -1.79 -18.26
N CYS A 180 8.46 -2.04 -19.19
CA CYS A 180 8.11 -3.36 -19.67
C CYS A 180 7.64 -3.30 -21.15
N PRO A 181 8.51 -3.65 -22.11
CA PRO A 181 8.16 -3.62 -23.53
C PRO A 181 7.02 -4.57 -23.94
N GLU A 182 6.71 -5.58 -23.11
CA GLU A 182 5.60 -6.52 -23.33
C GLU A 182 4.25 -5.97 -22.84
N PHE A 183 4.24 -4.96 -21.96
CA PHE A 183 2.99 -4.36 -21.48
C PHE A 183 2.37 -3.47 -22.54
N VAL A 184 1.12 -3.79 -22.90
CA VAL A 184 0.30 -3.00 -23.82
C VAL A 184 -0.64 -2.12 -22.98
N PRO A 185 -0.43 -0.79 -22.89
CA PRO A 185 -1.28 0.04 -22.06
C PRO A 185 -2.69 0.12 -22.66
N PRO A 186 -3.75 -0.15 -21.86
CA PRO A 186 -5.13 -0.26 -22.33
C PRO A 186 -5.66 1.07 -22.88
N SER A 187 -6.69 0.99 -23.73
CA SER A 187 -7.49 2.15 -24.11
C SER A 187 -8.33 2.66 -22.93
N ARG A 188 -8.80 3.91 -23.00
CA ARG A 188 -9.71 4.51 -22.02
C ARG A 188 -10.95 3.63 -21.79
N THR A 189 -11.54 3.12 -22.87
CA THR A 189 -12.70 2.22 -22.81
C THR A 189 -12.40 0.84 -22.21
N THR A 190 -11.15 0.40 -22.21
CA THR A 190 -10.75 -0.85 -21.54
C THR A 190 -10.53 -0.60 -20.05
N VAL A 191 -9.79 0.44 -19.67
CA VAL A 191 -9.57 0.73 -18.24
C VAL A 191 -10.86 1.13 -17.51
N THR A 192 -11.83 1.82 -18.16
CA THR A 192 -13.15 2.04 -17.57
C THR A 192 -13.88 0.73 -17.24
N ARG A 193 -13.76 -0.31 -18.08
CA ARG A 193 -14.33 -1.63 -17.79
C ARG A 193 -13.58 -2.32 -16.65
N ASP A 194 -12.26 -2.20 -16.61
CA ASP A 194 -11.43 -2.77 -15.54
C ASP A 194 -11.75 -2.13 -14.17
N CYS A 195 -11.92 -0.80 -14.12
CA CYS A 195 -12.38 -0.08 -12.92
C CYS A 195 -13.82 -0.46 -12.53
N TYR A 196 -14.74 -0.62 -13.50
CA TYR A 196 -16.10 -1.07 -13.23
C TYR A 196 -16.15 -2.52 -12.71
N SER A 197 -15.27 -3.40 -13.19
CA SER A 197 -15.11 -4.75 -12.65
C SER A 197 -14.67 -4.73 -11.19
N ILE A 198 -13.69 -3.89 -10.83
CA ILE A 198 -13.27 -3.68 -9.44
C ILE A 198 -14.45 -3.18 -8.59
N PHE A 199 -15.23 -2.20 -9.08
CA PHE A 199 -16.44 -1.73 -8.39
C PHE A 199 -17.46 -2.86 -8.13
N ILE A 200 -17.68 -3.77 -9.08
CA ILE A 200 -18.59 -4.91 -8.90
C ILE A 200 -18.04 -5.92 -7.89
N GLU A 201 -16.73 -6.20 -7.91
CA GLU A 201 -16.04 -7.05 -6.91
C GLU A 201 -16.20 -6.43 -5.49
N GLU A 202 -15.74 -5.19 -5.28
CA GLU A 202 -15.80 -4.45 -4.01
C GLU A 202 -17.24 -4.25 -3.48
N ARG A 203 -18.21 -3.95 -4.38
CA ARG A 203 -19.63 -3.83 -4.02
C ARG A 203 -20.20 -5.15 -3.52
N SER A 204 -19.77 -6.27 -4.09
CA SER A 204 -20.18 -7.60 -3.62
C SER A 204 -19.62 -7.89 -2.24
N GLU A 205 -18.33 -7.62 -2.01
CA GLU A 205 -17.69 -7.81 -0.70
C GLU A 205 -18.29 -6.91 0.39
N LEU A 206 -18.56 -5.63 0.09
CA LEU A 206 -19.22 -4.71 1.02
C LEU A 206 -20.66 -5.15 1.34
N LYS A 207 -21.41 -5.67 0.35
CA LYS A 207 -22.76 -6.21 0.60
C LYS A 207 -22.70 -7.45 1.49
N ASP A 208 -21.72 -8.32 1.26
CA ASP A 208 -21.47 -9.51 2.08
C ASP A 208 -21.09 -9.13 3.52
N LEU A 209 -20.23 -8.13 3.71
CA LEU A 209 -19.88 -7.56 5.01
C LEU A 209 -21.12 -7.02 5.73
N LEU A 210 -21.87 -6.14 5.07
CA LEU A 210 -23.09 -5.53 5.63
C LEU A 210 -24.15 -6.59 6.01
N SER A 211 -24.23 -7.71 5.29
CA SER A 211 -25.13 -8.82 5.61
C SER A 211 -24.75 -9.59 6.88
N LYS A 212 -23.46 -9.60 7.24
CA LYS A 212 -22.89 -10.33 8.38
C LYS A 212 -22.82 -9.48 9.65
N LEU A 213 -22.98 -8.15 9.55
CA LEU A 213 -22.85 -7.23 10.68
C LEU A 213 -23.79 -7.56 11.84
N SER A 214 -23.19 -7.65 13.03
CA SER A 214 -23.85 -7.75 14.33
C SER A 214 -24.57 -6.44 14.73
N SER A 215 -24.10 -5.30 14.22
CA SER A 215 -24.58 -3.93 14.50
C SER A 215 -25.82 -3.52 13.68
N ARG A 216 -26.23 -2.24 13.78
CA ARG A 216 -27.22 -1.60 12.91
C ARG A 216 -26.55 -0.52 12.07
N VAL A 217 -27.05 -0.29 10.86
CA VAL A 217 -26.53 0.72 9.93
C VAL A 217 -27.29 2.03 10.10
N CYS A 218 -26.56 3.15 10.18
CA CYS A 218 -27.13 4.50 10.03
C CYS A 218 -26.91 4.98 8.60
N LEU A 219 -27.86 5.72 8.03
CA LEU A 219 -27.76 6.25 6.68
C LEU A 219 -27.75 7.78 6.69
N THR A 220 -26.98 8.38 5.78
CA THR A 220 -27.10 9.80 5.43
C THR A 220 -27.37 9.94 3.94
N THR A 221 -28.43 10.65 3.59
CA THR A 221 -28.74 11.04 2.21
C THR A 221 -28.33 12.49 1.98
N ASP A 222 -27.71 12.75 0.84
CA ASP A 222 -27.44 14.08 0.30
C ASP A 222 -28.08 14.18 -1.10
N THR A 223 -28.68 15.33 -1.43
CA THR A 223 -29.22 15.60 -2.77
C THR A 223 -28.94 17.03 -3.21
N TRP A 224 -28.42 17.18 -4.42
CA TRP A 224 -28.07 18.46 -5.01
C TRP A 224 -28.41 18.49 -6.50
N ILE A 225 -28.37 19.69 -7.09
CA ILE A 225 -28.51 19.92 -8.52
C ILE A 225 -27.13 20.30 -9.07
N SER A 226 -26.70 19.68 -10.18
CA SER A 226 -25.44 20.01 -10.85
C SER A 226 -25.56 21.32 -11.64
N GLY A 227 -24.43 21.88 -12.09
CA GLY A 227 -24.42 23.04 -13.00
C GLY A 227 -25.13 22.81 -14.34
N GLN A 228 -25.43 21.54 -14.69
CA GLN A 228 -26.21 21.15 -15.87
C GLN A 228 -27.71 20.99 -15.58
N ASN A 229 -28.17 21.41 -14.39
CA ASN A 229 -29.54 21.25 -13.90
C ASN A 229 -30.01 19.78 -13.77
N LEU A 230 -29.06 18.86 -13.56
CA LEU A 230 -29.35 17.45 -13.26
C LEU A 230 -29.34 17.22 -11.75
N GLY A 231 -30.42 16.65 -11.21
CA GLY A 231 -30.50 16.28 -9.80
C GLY A 231 -29.73 14.98 -9.53
N TYR A 232 -28.95 14.92 -8.46
CA TYR A 232 -28.26 13.71 -8.00
C TYR A 232 -28.61 13.39 -6.54
N MET A 233 -28.45 12.13 -6.17
CA MET A 233 -28.58 11.62 -4.80
C MET A 233 -27.35 10.77 -4.44
N CYS A 234 -26.72 11.09 -3.31
CA CYS A 234 -25.78 10.21 -2.63
C CYS A 234 -26.45 9.57 -1.40
N LEU A 235 -26.30 8.26 -1.22
CA LEU A 235 -26.67 7.54 -0.01
C LEU A 235 -25.43 6.89 0.59
N THR A 236 -25.03 7.34 1.78
CA THR A 236 -23.88 6.83 2.52
C THR A 236 -24.34 5.98 3.69
N ALA A 237 -23.75 4.79 3.83
CA ALA A 237 -23.90 3.92 4.99
C ALA A 237 -22.79 4.19 6.02
N HIS A 238 -23.21 4.28 7.28
CA HIS A 238 -22.35 4.45 8.44
C HIS A 238 -22.61 3.27 9.39
N PHE A 239 -21.57 2.53 9.74
CA PHE A 239 -21.70 1.35 10.60
C PHE A 239 -20.45 1.15 11.46
N ILE A 240 -20.60 0.37 12.54
CA ILE A 240 -19.49 -0.01 13.41
C ILE A 240 -19.24 -1.51 13.22
N ASP A 241 -17.97 -1.89 13.04
CA ASP A 241 -17.54 -3.28 12.90
C ASP A 241 -17.28 -3.96 14.26
N ASP A 242 -16.99 -5.27 14.24
CA ASP A 242 -16.70 -6.05 15.45
C ASP A 242 -15.34 -5.68 16.11
N ARG A 243 -14.59 -4.72 15.55
CA ARG A 243 -13.38 -4.11 16.14
C ARG A 243 -13.66 -2.72 16.73
N CYS A 244 -14.93 -2.31 16.77
CA CYS A 244 -15.39 -0.97 17.17
C CYS A 244 -14.89 0.18 16.26
N THR A 245 -14.52 -0.12 15.02
CA THR A 245 -14.15 0.88 14.01
C THR A 245 -15.40 1.46 13.36
N LEU A 246 -15.49 2.79 13.25
CA LEU A 246 -16.54 3.47 12.47
C LEU A 246 -16.16 3.45 10.99
N HIS A 247 -17.02 2.84 10.17
CA HIS A 247 -16.90 2.82 8.71
C HIS A 247 -17.95 3.72 8.08
N LYS A 248 -17.53 4.50 7.06
CA LYS A 248 -18.38 5.32 6.19
C LYS A 248 -18.17 4.85 4.75
N LYS A 249 -19.20 4.35 4.06
CA LYS A 249 -19.11 3.87 2.67
C LYS A 249 -20.32 4.32 1.85
N ILE A 250 -20.10 4.80 0.63
CA ILE A 250 -21.18 5.18 -0.29
C ILE A 250 -21.83 3.91 -0.83
N ILE A 251 -23.15 3.76 -0.66
CA ILE A 251 -23.94 2.60 -1.13
C ILE A 251 -24.84 2.94 -2.33
N LYS A 252 -25.06 4.23 -2.60
CA LYS A 252 -25.64 4.70 -3.86
C LYS A 252 -25.09 6.07 -4.23
N PHE A 253 -24.71 6.21 -5.49
CA PHE A 253 -24.68 7.48 -6.20
C PHE A 253 -25.60 7.28 -7.42
N CYS A 254 -26.49 8.22 -7.72
CA CYS A 254 -27.30 8.16 -8.94
C CYS A 254 -27.96 9.52 -9.27
N PRO A 255 -28.19 9.82 -10.56
CA PRO A 255 -29.11 10.88 -10.95
C PRO A 255 -30.54 10.57 -10.48
N ILE A 256 -31.30 11.61 -10.14
CA ILE A 256 -32.72 11.56 -9.78
C ILE A 256 -33.52 12.54 -10.64
N PRO A 257 -34.71 12.16 -11.15
CA PRO A 257 -35.50 13.01 -12.06
C PRO A 257 -36.21 14.19 -11.37
N GLY A 258 -35.90 14.47 -10.10
CA GLY A 258 -36.42 15.61 -9.36
C GLY A 258 -36.45 15.40 -7.84
N HIS A 259 -36.33 16.49 -7.09
CA HIS A 259 -36.20 16.50 -5.62
C HIS A 259 -37.55 16.39 -4.90
N SER A 260 -38.53 15.68 -5.47
CA SER A 260 -39.77 15.40 -4.74
C SER A 260 -39.51 14.34 -3.66
N GLY A 261 -40.09 14.51 -2.47
CA GLY A 261 -39.81 13.61 -1.37
C GLY A 261 -40.20 12.14 -1.63
N GLU A 262 -41.17 11.92 -2.51
CA GLU A 262 -41.57 10.58 -2.94
C GLU A 262 -40.55 9.94 -3.90
N ILE A 263 -39.92 10.71 -4.78
CA ILE A 263 -38.82 10.22 -5.64
C ILE A 263 -37.62 9.82 -4.78
N ILE A 264 -37.20 10.70 -3.86
CA ILE A 264 -36.10 10.44 -2.93
C ILE A 264 -36.41 9.20 -2.06
N GLY A 265 -37.63 9.11 -1.52
CA GLY A 265 -38.08 7.96 -0.73
C GLY A 265 -38.06 6.64 -1.51
N LYS A 266 -38.54 6.63 -2.77
CA LYS A 266 -38.48 5.46 -3.66
C LYS A 266 -37.04 5.06 -4.01
N SER A 267 -36.16 6.03 -4.27
CA SER A 267 -34.75 5.77 -4.59
C SER A 267 -34.00 5.17 -3.39
N ILE A 268 -34.28 5.66 -2.17
CA ILE A 268 -33.75 5.07 -0.93
C ILE A 268 -34.32 3.66 -0.74
N GLU A 269 -35.63 3.45 -0.82
CA GLU A 269 -36.24 2.11 -0.66
C GLU A 269 -35.67 1.10 -1.68
N LYS A 270 -35.53 1.50 -2.95
CA LYS A 270 -34.91 0.68 -3.99
C LYS A 270 -33.48 0.30 -3.61
N CYS A 271 -32.69 1.24 -3.09
CA CYS A 271 -31.33 0.95 -2.62
C CYS A 271 -31.32 -0.05 -1.44
N LEU A 272 -32.19 0.14 -0.44
CA LEU A 272 -32.29 -0.79 0.70
C LEU A 272 -32.59 -2.22 0.25
N ASN A 273 -33.48 -2.37 -0.73
CA ASN A 273 -33.80 -3.66 -1.34
C ASN A 273 -32.62 -4.20 -2.20
N GLU A 274 -31.97 -3.38 -3.03
CA GLU A 274 -30.76 -3.75 -3.79
C GLU A 274 -29.64 -4.30 -2.89
N TRP A 275 -29.49 -3.75 -1.68
CA TRP A 275 -28.45 -4.13 -0.71
C TRP A 275 -28.92 -5.13 0.36
N ASN A 276 -30.20 -5.53 0.40
CA ASN A 276 -30.82 -6.34 1.48
C ASN A 276 -30.71 -5.72 2.90
N LEU A 277 -30.63 -4.39 3.01
CA LEU A 277 -30.39 -3.69 4.28
C LEU A 277 -31.67 -3.53 5.12
N ARG A 278 -31.92 -4.51 6.00
CA ARG A 278 -33.06 -4.51 6.94
C ARG A 278 -32.75 -3.85 8.30
N ARG A 279 -31.50 -3.86 8.75
CA ARG A 279 -31.10 -3.49 10.12
C ARG A 279 -30.70 -2.01 10.24
N ILE A 280 -31.61 -1.11 9.89
CA ILE A 280 -31.40 0.34 9.92
C ILE A 280 -31.62 0.87 11.35
N LEU A 281 -30.81 1.82 11.81
CA LEU A 281 -30.99 2.54 13.08
C LEU A 281 -31.57 3.95 12.85
N THR A 282 -31.00 4.71 11.92
CA THR A 282 -31.47 6.03 11.51
C THR A 282 -31.29 6.24 10.01
N ILE A 283 -32.11 7.12 9.44
CA ILE A 283 -31.87 7.75 8.14
C ILE A 283 -31.88 9.25 8.39
N THR A 284 -30.75 9.90 8.12
CA THR A 284 -30.58 11.35 8.20
C THR A 284 -30.65 11.90 6.78
N ILE A 285 -31.44 12.95 6.60
CA ILE A 285 -31.59 13.68 5.33
C ILE A 285 -31.40 15.17 5.68
N ASP A 286 -30.97 15.98 4.72
CA ASP A 286 -30.80 17.41 4.91
C ASP A 286 -32.12 18.15 5.22
N ASN A 287 -32.04 19.40 5.67
CA ASN A 287 -33.19 20.17 6.15
C ASN A 287 -34.01 20.85 5.03
N ALA A 288 -34.23 20.17 3.90
CA ALA A 288 -35.13 20.62 2.84
C ALA A 288 -36.57 20.15 3.05
N ARG A 289 -37.53 21.03 2.74
CA ARG A 289 -38.98 20.81 2.92
C ARG A 289 -39.55 19.62 2.11
N SER A 290 -38.84 19.18 1.08
CA SER A 290 -39.11 17.93 0.35
C SER A 290 -39.01 16.69 1.25
N ASN A 291 -38.09 16.72 2.22
CA ASN A 291 -37.60 15.53 2.90
C ASN A 291 -38.54 15.06 4.01
N ASP A 292 -39.41 15.95 4.52
CA ASP A 292 -40.56 15.57 5.36
C ASP A 292 -41.42 14.50 4.67
N VAL A 293 -41.64 14.64 3.36
CA VAL A 293 -42.42 13.68 2.56
C VAL A 293 -41.64 12.39 2.34
N SER A 294 -40.31 12.44 2.17
CA SER A 294 -39.44 11.26 2.15
C SER A 294 -39.49 10.48 3.47
N ILE A 295 -39.38 11.17 4.61
CA ILE A 295 -39.42 10.57 5.94
C ILE A 295 -40.79 9.94 6.19
N GLN A 296 -41.89 10.61 5.79
CA GLN A 296 -43.23 10.01 5.84
C GLN A 296 -43.38 8.78 4.92
N TYR A 297 -42.82 8.81 3.72
CA TYR A 297 -42.83 7.67 2.80
C TYR A 297 -42.07 6.47 3.39
N LEU A 298 -40.82 6.68 3.79
CA LEU A 298 -39.93 5.66 4.34
C LEU A 298 -40.51 5.06 5.64
N ARG A 299 -41.09 5.88 6.53
CA ARG A 299 -41.78 5.39 7.74
C ARG A 299 -42.93 4.43 7.42
N ARG A 300 -43.68 4.62 6.33
CA ARG A 300 -44.77 3.71 5.92
C ARG A 300 -44.28 2.41 5.26
N ARG A 301 -43.00 2.33 4.87
CA ARG A 301 -42.44 1.24 4.06
C ARG A 301 -41.41 0.37 4.80
N ILE A 302 -40.79 0.90 5.85
CA ILE A 302 -39.67 0.25 6.57
C ILE A 302 -40.07 -0.33 7.93
N THR A 303 -41.22 0.05 8.51
CA THR A 303 -41.62 -0.41 9.87
C THR A 303 -42.37 -1.75 9.89
N HIS A 304 -41.78 -2.79 9.29
CA HIS A 304 -42.25 -4.18 9.36
C HIS A 304 -41.07 -5.17 9.46
#